data_AF-A0A7C5SY88-F1
#
_entry.id   AF-A0A7C5SY88-F1
#
_cell.length_a   1.000
_cell.length_b   1.000
_cell.length_c   1.000
_cell.angle_alpha   90.00
_cell.angle_beta   90.00
_cell.angle_gamma   90.00
#
_symmetry.space_group_name_H-M   'P 1'
#
loop_
_entity.id
_entity.type
_entity.pdbx_description
1 polymer ?
#
loop_
_entity_poly.entity_id
_entity_poly.type
_entity_poly.pdbx_seq_one_letter_code
_entity_poly.pdbx_strand_id
1 'polypeptide(L)'
;MPLTRLKELLGEADMLISQHAIYISKLERAVKNREEFAHKTCHECNFGVKWDSIVVPIKDELPQEVKALVEEIEKIHCEFHEVGMQIDPKNPQPSDEEKLNRMKELSASLFQKLLALKRLVKQE
;
A
#
# COMPACT_ATOMS: atom_id res chain seq x y z
N MET A 1 -24.25 5.26 1.23
CA MET A 1 -23.84 4.70 2.54
C MET A 1 -22.32 4.60 2.56
N PRO A 2 -21.65 4.76 3.72
CA PRO A 2 -20.20 4.63 3.87
C PRO A 2 -19.62 3.35 3.22
N LEU A 3 -20.32 2.23 3.38
CA LEU A 3 -19.93 0.93 2.81
C LEU A 3 -19.95 0.88 1.28
N THR A 4 -20.76 1.70 0.59
CA THR A 4 -20.83 1.70 -0.88
C THR A 4 -19.52 2.20 -1.50
N ARG A 5 -18.95 3.29 -0.96
CA ARG A 5 -17.68 3.85 -1.44
C ARG A 5 -16.50 2.94 -1.14
N LEU A 6 -16.54 2.28 0.03
CA LEU A 6 -15.54 1.27 0.39
C LEU A 6 -15.60 0.05 -0.55
N LYS A 7 -16.80 -0.39 -0.95
CA LYS A 7 -17.00 -1.48 -1.95
C LYS A 7 -16.39 -1.11 -3.31
N GLU A 8 -16.53 0.14 -3.76
CA GLU A 8 -15.94 0.62 -5.02
C GLU A 8 -14.40 0.56 -5.00
N LEU A 9 -13.77 1.06 -3.93
CA LEU A 9 -12.33 0.99 -3.75
C LEU A 9 -11.81 -0.46 -3.76
N LEU A 10 -12.52 -1.37 -3.08
CA LEU A 10 -12.19 -2.79 -3.02
C LEU A 10 -12.43 -3.54 -4.35
N GLY A 11 -13.24 -2.96 -5.24
CA GLY A 11 -13.39 -3.41 -6.62
C GLY A 11 -12.10 -3.23 -7.42
N GLU A 12 -11.32 -2.20 -7.09
CA GLU A 12 -10.05 -1.87 -7.75
C GLU A 12 -8.82 -2.49 -7.06
N ALA A 13 -8.99 -3.26 -5.99
CA ALA A 13 -7.89 -3.78 -5.18
C ALA A 13 -6.82 -4.52 -6.03
N ASP A 14 -7.25 -5.32 -7.01
CA ASP A 14 -6.38 -6.09 -7.91
C ASP A 14 -5.45 -5.18 -8.75
N MET A 15 -5.96 -4.03 -9.20
CA MET A 15 -5.16 -3.02 -9.90
C MET A 15 -4.19 -2.33 -8.94
N LEU A 16 -4.65 -2.01 -7.73
CA LEU A 16 -3.85 -1.30 -6.72
C LEU A 16 -2.66 -2.14 -6.24
N ILE A 17 -2.81 -3.46 -6.16
CA ILE A 17 -1.73 -4.40 -5.85
C ILE A 17 -0.68 -4.42 -6.97
N SER A 18 -1.15 -4.44 -8.22
CA SER A 18 -0.26 -4.47 -9.38
C SER A 18 0.64 -3.23 -9.42
N GLN A 19 0.14 -2.07 -8.99
CA GLN A 19 0.95 -0.84 -8.91
C GLN A 19 2.08 -0.92 -7.87
N HIS A 20 1.87 -1.59 -6.73
CA HIS A 20 2.90 -1.78 -5.71
C HIS A 20 3.96 -2.80 -6.16
N ALA A 21 3.55 -3.90 -6.80
CA ALA A 21 4.51 -4.85 -7.39
C ALA A 21 5.37 -4.18 -8.47
N ILE A 22 4.75 -3.37 -9.35
CA ILE A 22 5.47 -2.59 -10.36
C ILE A 22 6.44 -1.60 -9.72
N TYR A 23 6.06 -0.96 -8.62
CA TYR A 23 6.93 -0.04 -7.89
C TYR A 23 8.19 -0.75 -7.39
N ILE A 24 8.04 -1.90 -6.72
CA ILE A 24 9.19 -2.70 -6.25
C ILE A 24 10.10 -3.07 -7.42
N SER A 25 9.55 -3.62 -8.52
CA SER A 25 10.36 -4.01 -9.68
C SER A 25 11.09 -2.85 -10.33
N LYS A 26 10.48 -1.65 -10.37
CA LYS A 26 11.15 -0.45 -10.89
C LYS A 26 12.25 0.03 -9.94
N LEU A 27 12.03 -0.06 -8.63
CA LEU A 27 13.05 0.29 -7.63
C LEU A 27 14.24 -0.67 -7.70
N GLU A 28 14.00 -1.98 -7.75
CA GLU A 28 15.04 -3.01 -7.95
C GLU A 28 15.87 -2.72 -9.20
N ARG A 29 15.21 -2.38 -10.31
CA ARG A 29 15.89 -2.00 -11.54
C ARG A 29 16.73 -0.73 -11.38
N ALA A 30 16.18 0.31 -10.74
CA ALA A 30 16.89 1.55 -10.52
C ALA A 30 18.15 1.33 -9.66
N VAL A 31 18.05 0.52 -8.59
CA VAL A 31 19.19 0.13 -7.75
C VAL A 31 20.25 -0.59 -8.57
N LYS A 32 19.84 -1.58 -9.38
CA LYS A 32 20.77 -2.35 -10.25
C LYS A 32 21.50 -1.45 -11.24
N ASN A 33 20.81 -0.48 -11.82
CA ASN A 33 21.34 0.42 -12.84
C ASN A 33 21.99 1.69 -12.27
N ARG A 34 21.87 1.93 -10.96
CA ARG A 34 22.24 3.18 -10.29
C ARG A 34 21.55 4.41 -10.88
N GLU A 35 20.28 4.25 -11.24
CA GLU A 35 19.44 5.27 -11.86
C GLU A 35 18.66 6.05 -10.82
N GLU A 36 18.27 7.28 -11.16
CA GLU A 36 17.36 8.05 -10.31
C GLU A 36 15.98 7.40 -10.22
N PHE A 37 15.39 7.44 -9.03
CA PHE A 37 14.06 6.90 -8.78
C PHE A 37 13.21 7.92 -8.04
N ALA A 38 12.08 8.30 -8.63
CA ALA A 38 11.13 9.19 -8.00
C ALA A 38 10.23 8.41 -7.04
N HIS A 39 10.60 8.42 -5.76
CA HIS A 39 9.73 7.92 -4.71
C HIS A 39 8.42 8.72 -4.66
N LYS A 40 7.34 8.03 -4.30
CA LYS A 40 6.09 8.66 -3.91
C LYS A 40 5.87 8.39 -2.43
N THR A 41 5.30 9.33 -1.71
CA THR A 41 4.83 9.07 -0.35
C THR A 41 3.57 8.20 -0.37
N CYS A 42 3.20 7.67 0.80
CA CYS A 42 1.95 6.95 1.00
C CYS A 42 0.69 7.79 0.72
N HIS A 43 0.77 9.11 0.60
CA HIS A 43 -0.38 9.97 0.26
C HIS A 43 -0.37 10.43 -1.20
N GLU A 44 0.75 10.26 -1.91
CA GLU A 44 0.90 10.67 -3.32
C GLU A 44 0.80 9.50 -4.31
N CYS A 45 0.86 8.25 -3.80
CA CYS A 45 0.59 7.08 -4.63
C CYS A 45 -0.91 7.00 -4.96
N ASN A 46 -1.25 6.36 -6.08
CA ASN A 46 -2.65 6.28 -6.53
C ASN A 46 -3.57 5.60 -5.50
N PHE A 47 -3.02 4.64 -4.73
CA PHE A 47 -3.73 4.01 -3.63
C PHE A 47 -3.99 5.00 -2.49
N GLY A 48 -2.95 5.70 -2.02
CA GLY A 48 -3.03 6.73 -0.99
C GLY A 48 -4.05 7.81 -1.31
N VAL A 49 -3.97 8.39 -2.51
CA VAL A 49 -4.92 9.42 -2.96
C VAL A 49 -6.37 8.91 -2.91
N LYS A 50 -6.62 7.68 -3.38
CA LYS A 50 -7.96 7.07 -3.31
C LYS A 50 -8.36 6.80 -1.86
N TRP A 51 -7.46 6.26 -1.05
CA TRP A 51 -7.67 5.96 0.36
C TRP A 51 -8.05 7.20 1.17
N ASP A 52 -7.31 8.30 1.00
CA ASP A 52 -7.54 9.57 1.66
C ASP A 52 -8.87 10.21 1.25
N SER A 53 -9.28 10.04 -0.01
CA SER A 53 -10.54 10.59 -0.51
C SER A 53 -11.78 9.76 -0.13
N ILE A 54 -11.63 8.46 0.10
CA ILE A 54 -12.75 7.52 0.27
C ILE A 54 -12.87 7.03 1.71
N VAL A 55 -11.76 6.58 2.29
CA VAL A 55 -11.73 5.84 3.55
C VAL A 55 -11.55 6.76 4.74
N VAL A 56 -10.58 7.68 4.68
CA VAL A 56 -10.31 8.64 5.77
C VAL A 56 -11.55 9.43 6.21
N PRO A 57 -12.43 9.93 5.31
CA PRO A 57 -13.60 10.69 5.72
C PRO A 57 -14.67 9.87 6.45
N ILE A 58 -14.65 8.54 6.33
CA ILE A 58 -15.69 7.66 6.86
C ILE A 58 -15.18 6.68 7.91
N LYS A 59 -13.85 6.59 8.14
CA LYS A 59 -13.25 5.51 8.94
C LYS A 59 -13.74 5.45 10.38
N ASP A 60 -14.09 6.59 10.96
CA ASP A 60 -14.62 6.70 12.31
C ASP A 60 -16.09 6.31 12.45
N GLU A 61 -16.81 6.21 11.33
CA GLU A 61 -18.21 5.78 11.26
C GLU A 61 -18.35 4.27 10.96
N LEU A 62 -17.25 3.59 10.66
CA LEU A 62 -17.25 2.17 10.32
C LEU A 62 -17.44 1.30 11.57
N PRO A 63 -18.04 0.10 11.44
CA PRO A 63 -18.06 -0.89 12.51
C PRO A 63 -16.64 -1.17 13.04
N GLN A 64 -16.51 -1.39 14.35
CA GLN A 64 -15.20 -1.51 15.01
C GLN A 64 -14.24 -2.50 14.34
N GLU A 65 -14.76 -3.64 13.87
CA GLU A 65 -13.98 -4.66 13.17
C GLU A 65 -13.45 -4.16 11.81
N VAL A 66 -14.29 -3.45 11.05
CA VAL A 66 -13.91 -2.83 9.77
C VAL A 66 -12.91 -1.70 9.99
N LYS A 67 -13.15 -0.86 11.01
CA LYS A 67 -12.26 0.25 11.38
C LYS A 67 -10.86 -0.26 11.74
N ALA A 68 -10.76 -1.28 12.58
CA ALA A 68 -9.47 -1.86 12.97
C ALA A 68 -8.69 -2.37 11.75
N LEU A 69 -9.38 -3.01 10.80
CA LEU A 69 -8.75 -3.52 9.59
C LEU A 69 -8.30 -2.40 8.63
N VAL A 70 -9.10 -1.33 8.51
CA VAL A 70 -8.76 -0.11 7.77
C VAL A 70 -7.51 0.55 8.34
N GLU A 71 -7.43 0.71 9.66
CA GLU A 71 -6.25 1.30 10.33
C GLU A 71 -4.99 0.45 10.12
N GLU A 72 -5.13 -0.89 10.17
CA GLU A 72 -4.01 -1.80 9.91
C GLU A 72 -3.52 -1.70 8.45
N ILE A 73 -4.44 -1.58 7.49
CA ILE A 73 -4.10 -1.37 6.07
C ILE A 73 -3.35 -0.06 5.87
N GLU A 74 -3.84 1.04 6.46
CA GLU A 74 -3.19 2.36 6.40
C GLU A 74 -1.77 2.28 6.95
N LYS A 75 -1.59 1.63 8.12
CA LYS A 75 -0.28 1.43 8.73
C LYS A 75 0.70 0.66 7.84
N ILE A 76 0.28 -0.50 7.30
CA ILE A 76 1.13 -1.33 6.44
C ILE A 76 1.52 -0.56 5.17
N HIS A 77 0.58 0.18 4.59
CA HIS A 77 0.83 0.98 3.39
C HIS A 77 1.84 2.10 3.64
N CYS A 78 1.74 2.81 4.76
CA CYS A 78 2.72 3.82 5.15
C CYS A 78 4.10 3.20 5.37
N GLU A 79 4.19 2.09 6.12
CA GLU A 79 5.45 1.38 6.37
C GLU A 79 6.12 0.92 5.06
N PHE A 80 5.33 0.44 4.08
CA PHE A 80 5.84 0.07 2.76
C PHE A 80 6.58 1.24 2.07
N HIS A 81 5.98 2.43 2.09
CA HIS A 81 6.57 3.61 1.48
C HIS A 81 7.77 4.13 2.27
N GLU A 82 7.70 4.12 3.61
CA GLU A 82 8.81 4.51 4.49
C GLU A 82 10.05 3.64 4.29
N VAL A 83 9.89 2.31 4.17
CA VAL A 83 11.00 1.40 3.87
C VAL A 83 11.58 1.69 2.49
N GLY A 84 10.72 1.88 1.49
CA GLY A 84 11.17 2.19 0.12
C GLY A 84 11.96 3.48 0.01
N MET A 85 11.56 4.53 0.73
CA MET A 85 12.23 5.84 0.73
C MET A 85 13.61 5.83 1.39
N GLN A 86 13.97 4.79 2.13
CA GLN A 86 15.30 4.63 2.71
C GLN A 86 16.32 4.04 1.72
N ILE A 87 15.88 3.59 0.55
CA ILE A 87 16.75 3.06 -0.50
C ILE A 87 17.17 4.23 -1.37
N ASP A 88 18.47 4.50 -1.48
CA ASP A 88 19.02 5.43 -2.48
C ASP A 88 19.60 4.61 -3.65
N PRO A 89 18.90 4.55 -4.80
CA PRO A 89 19.37 3.77 -5.93
C PRO A 89 20.71 4.23 -6.51
N LYS A 90 21.11 5.50 -6.33
CA LYS A 90 22.42 6.01 -6.80
C LYS A 90 23.56 5.56 -5.90
N ASN A 91 23.27 5.17 -4.66
CA ASN A 91 24.25 4.69 -3.68
C ASN A 91 23.80 3.39 -2.98
N PRO A 92 23.74 2.25 -3.70
CA PRO A 92 23.24 1.00 -3.14
C PRO A 92 24.03 0.54 -1.91
N GLN A 93 23.31 0.18 -0.85
CA GLN A 93 23.85 -0.35 0.39
C GLN A 93 23.59 -1.86 0.50
N PRO A 94 24.43 -2.63 1.21
CA PRO A 94 24.17 -4.06 1.46
C PRO A 94 22.80 -4.32 2.11
N SER A 95 22.35 -3.42 2.98
CA SER A 95 21.04 -3.48 3.64
C SER A 95 19.85 -3.27 2.69
N ASP A 96 20.05 -2.84 1.44
CA ASP A 96 18.94 -2.56 0.53
C ASP A 96 18.23 -3.83 0.06
N GLU A 97 18.93 -4.97 0.02
CA GLU A 97 18.31 -6.26 -0.25
C GLU A 97 17.30 -6.64 0.84
N GLU A 98 17.64 -6.42 2.10
CA GLU A 98 16.73 -6.65 3.24
C GLU A 98 15.52 -5.72 3.18
N LYS A 99 15.73 -4.43 2.85
CA LYS A 99 14.64 -3.47 2.67
C LYS A 99 13.71 -3.87 1.53
N LEU A 100 14.25 -4.29 0.38
CA LEU A 100 13.46 -4.75 -0.76
C LEU A 100 12.65 -6.01 -0.41
N ASN A 101 13.23 -6.95 0.34
CA ASN A 101 12.51 -8.12 0.83
C ASN A 101 11.40 -7.72 1.81
N ARG A 102 11.67 -6.79 2.72
CA ARG A 102 10.65 -6.23 3.62
C ARG A 102 9.51 -5.56 2.86
N MET A 103 9.79 -4.82 1.80
CA MET A 103 8.74 -4.24 0.93
C MET A 103 7.87 -5.31 0.28
N LYS A 104 8.45 -6.44 -0.17
CA LYS A 104 7.68 -7.56 -0.74
C LYS A 104 6.76 -8.20 0.30
N GLU A 105 7.25 -8.40 1.52
CA GLU A 105 6.45 -8.90 2.65
C GLU A 105 5.30 -7.96 2.99
N LEU A 106 5.58 -6.66 3.10
CA LEU A 106 4.57 -5.63 3.38
C LEU A 106 3.52 -5.58 2.26
N SER A 107 3.92 -5.67 1.00
CA SER A 107 3.00 -5.73 -0.13
C SER A 107 2.12 -6.98 -0.10
N ALA A 108 2.65 -8.14 0.29
CA ALA A 108 1.87 -9.37 0.45
C ALA A 108 0.89 -9.25 1.63
N SER A 109 1.32 -8.69 2.76
CA SER A 109 0.49 -8.46 3.94
C SER A 109 -0.66 -7.50 3.62
N LEU A 110 -0.36 -6.37 2.96
CA LEU A 110 -1.33 -5.38 2.50
C LEU A 110 -2.42 -6.05 1.65
N PHE A 111 -2.01 -6.95 0.74
CA PHE A 111 -2.95 -7.71 -0.08
C PHE A 111 -3.88 -8.59 0.76
N GLN A 112 -3.34 -9.36 1.71
CA GLN A 112 -4.15 -10.22 2.57
C GLN A 112 -5.18 -9.40 3.37
N LYS A 113 -4.79 -8.23 3.87
CA LYS A 113 -5.69 -7.34 4.60
C LYS A 113 -6.77 -6.73 3.72
N LEU A 114 -6.42 -6.31 2.49
CA LEU A 114 -7.40 -5.83 1.51
C LEU A 114 -8.40 -6.92 1.11
N LEU A 115 -7.95 -8.17 0.96
CA LEU A 115 -8.84 -9.31 0.70
C LEU A 115 -9.76 -9.59 1.89
N ALA A 116 -9.25 -9.55 3.12
CA ALA A 116 -10.05 -9.69 4.32
C ALA A 116 -11.12 -8.60 4.40
N LEU A 117 -10.76 -7.35 4.12
CA LEU A 117 -11.67 -6.21 4.11
C LEU A 117 -12.75 -6.38 3.03
N LYS A 118 -12.36 -6.85 1.84
CA LYS A 118 -13.29 -7.17 0.75
C LYS A 118 -14.29 -8.25 1.12
N ARG A 119 -13.88 -9.26 1.89
CA ARG A 119 -14.79 -10.33 2.36
C ARG A 119 -15.75 -9.80 3.42
N LEU A 120 -15.23 -9.08 4.41
CA LEU A 120 -16.01 -8.53 5.52
C LEU A 120 -17.11 -7.59 5.00
N VAL A 121 -16.74 -6.67 4.10
CA VAL A 121 -17.68 -5.69 3.52
C VAL A 121 -18.68 -6.34 2.55
N LYS A 122 -18.40 -7.52 1.99
CA LYS A 122 -19.36 -8.26 1.14
C LYS A 122 -20.37 -9.10 1.94
N GLN A 123 -20.04 -9.45 3.18
CA GLN A 123 -20.93 -10.22 4.06
C GLN A 123 -21.98 -9.32 4.75
N GLU A 124 -21.77 -8.01 4.74
CA GLU A 124 -22.75 -6.96 5.11
C GLU A 124 -23.48 -6.35 3.91
#